data_AF-A0A1L3ZTV1-F1
#
_entry.id   AF-A0A1L3ZTV1-F1
#
_cell.length_a   1.000
_cell.length_b   1.000
_cell.length_c   1.000
_cell.angle_alpha   90.00
_cell.angle_beta   90.00
_cell.angle_gamma   90.00
#
_symmetry.space_group_name_H-M   'P 1'
#
loop_
_entity.id
_entity.type
_entity.pdbx_description
1 polymer ?
#
loop_
_entity_poly.entity_id
_entity_poly.type
_entity_poly.pdbx_seq_one_letter_code
_entity_poly.pdbx_strand_id
1 'polypeptide(L)'
;MVRTIAVVALLSFVGGEGFAQTARVPVISPAERAAIFKAGGAVLRGGKWLGCADAPSPEPATIDLYKDLNGDGRPEAVVTSYGTYCYGMTGQGYALLSKQPNGGWRMMDGGQGIPEFLATKGAGGWPDISIGGPGFCFPVVRWNGKEYAIHRHQYEGKACRPNR
;
A
#
# COMPACT_ATOMS: atom_id res chain seq x y z
N MET A 1 64.87 -20.01 -43.04
CA MET A 1 65.08 -19.37 -41.72
C MET A 1 63.80 -18.64 -41.35
N VAL A 2 63.35 -18.88 -40.13
CA VAL A 2 62.00 -18.61 -39.60
C VAL A 2 61.70 -17.10 -39.52
N ARG A 3 60.50 -16.68 -39.93
CA ARG A 3 59.88 -15.44 -39.46
C ARG A 3 58.41 -15.68 -39.10
N THR A 4 58.19 -15.65 -37.80
CA THR A 4 56.95 -15.78 -37.05
C THR A 4 55.90 -14.76 -37.51
N ILE A 5 54.70 -15.22 -37.86
CA ILE A 5 53.53 -14.37 -38.13
C ILE A 5 52.78 -14.18 -36.81
N ALA A 6 52.72 -12.95 -36.32
CA ALA A 6 51.90 -12.56 -35.19
C ALA A 6 50.44 -12.41 -35.66
N VAL A 7 49.54 -13.22 -35.12
CA VAL A 7 48.09 -13.08 -35.33
C VAL A 7 47.55 -12.17 -34.21
N VAL A 8 47.14 -10.96 -34.57
CA VAL A 8 46.40 -10.06 -33.68
C VAL A 8 44.92 -10.41 -33.79
N ALA A 9 44.36 -11.00 -32.73
CA ALA A 9 42.93 -11.25 -32.63
C ALA A 9 42.20 -9.95 -32.24
N LEU A 10 41.41 -9.39 -33.17
CA LEU A 10 40.45 -8.33 -32.86
C LEU A 10 39.28 -8.93 -32.06
N LEU A 11 39.19 -8.60 -30.77
CA LEU A 11 37.97 -8.83 -29.99
C LEU A 11 36.95 -7.72 -30.28
N SER A 12 35.86 -8.11 -30.92
CA SER A 12 34.66 -7.29 -31.11
C SER A 12 33.96 -7.06 -29.77
N PHE A 13 34.02 -5.84 -29.24
CA PHE A 13 33.10 -5.41 -28.18
C PHE A 13 31.76 -5.02 -28.82
N VAL A 14 30.79 -5.94 -28.79
CA VAL A 14 29.38 -5.61 -29.03
C VAL A 14 28.85 -4.97 -27.75
N GLY A 15 28.79 -3.64 -27.73
CA GLY A 15 28.12 -2.88 -26.67
C GLY A 15 26.63 -3.16 -26.70
N GLY A 16 26.17 -4.02 -25.78
CA GLY A 16 24.75 -4.17 -25.48
C GLY A 16 24.31 -3.01 -24.61
N GLU A 17 23.69 -2.00 -25.20
CA GLU A 17 22.98 -0.96 -24.46
C GLU A 17 21.76 -1.61 -23.78
N GLY A 18 21.88 -1.85 -22.47
CA GLY A 18 20.76 -2.28 -21.65
C GLY A 18 19.75 -1.15 -21.54
N PHE A 19 18.67 -1.22 -22.34
CA PHE A 19 17.50 -0.39 -22.14
C PHE A 19 16.94 -0.65 -20.74
N ALA A 20 17.03 0.34 -19.86
CA ALA A 20 16.35 0.34 -18.58
C ALA A 20 14.84 0.19 -18.83
N GLN A 21 14.27 -0.94 -18.43
CA GLN A 21 12.82 -1.14 -18.41
C GLN A 21 12.21 -0.12 -17.46
N THR A 22 11.49 0.84 -18.02
CA THR A 22 10.55 1.66 -17.24
C THR A 22 9.55 0.70 -16.59
N ALA A 23 9.57 0.64 -15.25
CA ALA A 23 8.62 -0.16 -14.49
C ALA A 23 7.19 0.28 -14.88
N ARG A 24 6.40 -0.64 -15.46
CA ARG A 24 4.98 -0.39 -15.72
C ARG A 24 4.31 -0.14 -14.38
N VAL A 25 3.80 1.07 -14.16
CA VAL A 25 2.82 1.31 -13.11
C VAL A 25 1.63 0.39 -13.40
N PRO A 26 1.30 -0.57 -12.53
CA PRO A 26 0.27 -1.54 -12.84
C PRO A 26 -1.09 -0.83 -12.91
N VAL A 27 -1.70 -0.84 -14.08
CA VAL A 27 -3.07 -0.35 -14.28
C VAL A 27 -4.01 -1.36 -13.62
N ILE A 28 -4.81 -0.89 -12.66
CA ILE A 28 -5.78 -1.74 -11.97
C ILE A 28 -6.97 -1.99 -12.91
N SER A 29 -7.16 -3.25 -13.33
CA SER A 29 -8.28 -3.60 -14.21
C SER A 29 -9.63 -3.36 -13.51
N PRO A 30 -10.74 -3.19 -14.25
CA PRO A 30 -12.06 -2.98 -13.64
C PRO A 30 -12.49 -4.11 -12.69
N ALA A 31 -12.20 -5.36 -13.04
CA ALA A 31 -12.50 -6.52 -12.21
C ALA A 31 -11.65 -6.51 -10.92
N GLU A 32 -10.37 -6.16 -11.04
CA GLU A 32 -9.46 -6.04 -9.91
C GLU A 32 -9.89 -4.90 -8.96
N ARG A 33 -10.24 -3.72 -9.50
CA ARG A 33 -10.78 -2.61 -8.72
C ARG A 33 -12.03 -3.02 -7.95
N ALA A 34 -12.95 -3.73 -8.61
CA ALA A 34 -14.17 -4.21 -7.95
C ALA A 34 -13.86 -5.22 -6.83
N ALA A 35 -12.88 -6.12 -7.02
CA ALA A 35 -12.46 -7.07 -5.99
C ALA A 35 -11.85 -6.35 -4.78
N ILE A 36 -10.99 -5.36 -5.01
CA ILE A 36 -10.39 -4.50 -3.97
C ILE A 36 -11.49 -3.78 -3.18
N PHE A 37 -12.40 -3.08 -3.85
CA PHE A 37 -13.48 -2.36 -3.17
C PHE A 37 -14.37 -3.28 -2.34
N LYS A 38 -14.77 -4.44 -2.88
CA LYS A 38 -15.56 -5.44 -2.14
C LYS A 38 -14.82 -5.94 -0.90
N ALA A 39 -13.54 -6.28 -1.03
CA ALA A 39 -12.73 -6.74 0.08
C ALA A 39 -12.49 -5.65 1.15
N GLY A 40 -12.47 -4.38 0.74
CA GLY A 40 -12.45 -3.21 1.62
C GLY A 40 -13.77 -2.89 2.31
N GLY A 41 -14.83 -3.66 2.06
CA GLY A 41 -16.16 -3.44 2.63
C GLY A 41 -17.00 -2.38 1.92
N ALA A 42 -16.53 -1.83 0.79
CA ALA A 42 -17.32 -0.87 0.02
C ALA A 42 -18.46 -1.57 -0.73
N VAL A 43 -19.60 -0.89 -0.84
CA VAL A 43 -20.79 -1.38 -1.53
C VAL A 43 -21.02 -0.61 -2.83
N LEU A 44 -21.46 -1.30 -3.87
CA LEU A 44 -21.80 -0.68 -5.15
C LEU A 44 -23.24 -0.15 -5.12
N ARG A 45 -23.43 1.18 -5.20
CA ARG A 45 -24.75 1.82 -5.32
C ARG A 45 -24.69 2.92 -6.37
N GLY A 46 -25.65 2.95 -7.31
CA GLY A 46 -25.71 3.96 -8.36
C GLY A 46 -24.43 4.05 -9.22
N GLY A 47 -23.75 2.92 -9.45
CA GLY A 47 -22.49 2.86 -10.21
C GLY A 47 -21.24 3.37 -9.46
N LYS A 48 -21.37 3.71 -8.17
CA LYS A 48 -20.28 4.19 -7.32
C LYS A 48 -20.00 3.19 -6.20
N TRP A 49 -18.72 2.96 -5.90
CA TRP A 49 -18.30 2.20 -4.74
C TRP A 49 -18.31 3.12 -3.52
N LEU A 50 -19.05 2.78 -2.48
CA LEU A 50 -19.24 3.61 -1.29
C LEU A 50 -18.73 2.84 -0.07
N GLY A 51 -17.74 3.37 0.64
CA GLY A 51 -17.29 2.77 1.91
C GLY A 51 -18.04 3.29 3.14
N CYS A 52 -18.68 4.46 3.04
CA CYS A 52 -19.61 5.00 4.05
C CYS A 52 -21.01 5.16 3.42
N ALA A 53 -21.67 4.04 3.14
CA ALA A 53 -22.88 4.05 2.31
C ALA A 53 -24.15 4.54 3.02
N ASP A 54 -24.12 4.64 4.35
CA ASP A 54 -25.27 5.05 5.17
C ASP A 54 -25.28 6.57 5.43
N ALA A 55 -24.25 7.30 4.98
CA ALA A 55 -24.24 8.75 5.07
C ALA A 55 -25.37 9.36 4.21
N PRO A 56 -25.96 10.50 4.62
CA PRO A 56 -26.97 11.21 3.84
C PRO A 56 -26.49 11.63 2.43
N SER A 57 -25.20 11.93 2.31
CA SER A 57 -24.55 12.26 1.04
C SER A 57 -23.24 11.46 0.94
N PRO A 58 -23.31 10.16 0.58
CA PRO A 58 -22.16 9.28 0.62
C PRO A 58 -21.22 9.58 -0.56
N GLU A 59 -19.93 9.69 -0.26
CA GLU A 59 -18.89 9.92 -1.26
C GLU A 59 -18.33 8.60 -1.80
N PRO A 60 -17.89 8.55 -3.08
CA PRO A 60 -17.18 7.40 -3.60
C PRO A 60 -15.90 7.11 -2.82
N ALA A 61 -15.68 5.84 -2.52
CA ALA A 61 -14.40 5.36 -2.05
C ALA A 61 -13.35 5.41 -3.17
N THR A 62 -12.09 5.61 -2.81
CA THR A 62 -10.95 5.64 -3.72
C THR A 62 -9.98 4.51 -3.43
N ILE A 63 -9.15 4.17 -4.42
CA ILE A 63 -7.97 3.31 -4.20
C ILE A 63 -6.76 4.24 -4.28
N ASP A 64 -6.22 4.62 -3.13
CA ASP A 64 -5.16 5.65 -3.05
C ASP A 64 -3.76 5.05 -3.17
N LEU A 65 -3.65 3.74 -2.94
CA LEU A 65 -2.43 2.99 -3.05
C LEU A 65 -2.70 1.66 -3.75
N TYR A 66 -1.79 1.29 -4.65
CA TYR A 66 -1.74 -0.03 -5.28
C TYR A 66 -0.29 -0.38 -5.62
N LYS A 67 0.41 -1.03 -4.70
CA LYS A 67 1.82 -1.43 -4.84
C LYS A 67 2.18 -2.50 -3.82
N ASP A 68 3.25 -3.24 -4.07
CA ASP A 68 3.82 -4.19 -3.10
C ASP A 68 4.42 -3.42 -1.91
N LEU A 69 3.87 -3.66 -0.71
CA LEU A 69 4.33 -3.01 0.52
C LEU A 69 5.27 -3.90 1.34
N ASN A 70 5.09 -5.21 1.30
CA ASN A 70 5.83 -6.15 2.15
C ASN A 70 7.02 -6.82 1.44
N GLY A 71 7.11 -6.70 0.12
CA GLY A 71 8.16 -7.26 -0.73
C GLY A 71 7.90 -8.71 -1.18
N ASP A 72 6.65 -9.19 -1.12
CA ASP A 72 6.30 -10.56 -1.49
C ASP A 72 5.98 -10.75 -2.99
N GLY A 73 6.09 -9.67 -3.78
CA GLY A 73 5.83 -9.65 -5.21
C GLY A 73 4.36 -9.51 -5.58
N ARG A 74 3.44 -9.39 -4.61
CA ARG A 74 2.02 -9.11 -4.83
C ARG A 74 1.69 -7.69 -4.34
N PRO A 75 0.71 -7.01 -4.96
CA PRO A 75 0.34 -5.68 -4.54
C PRO A 75 -0.55 -5.71 -3.29
N GLU A 76 -0.36 -4.70 -2.45
CA GLU A 76 -1.33 -4.22 -1.50
C GLU A 76 -2.15 -3.07 -2.10
N ALA A 77 -3.32 -2.82 -1.51
CA ALA A 77 -4.17 -1.70 -1.84
C ALA A 77 -4.66 -0.98 -0.58
N VAL A 78 -4.84 0.34 -0.67
CA VAL A 78 -5.57 1.12 0.35
C VAL A 78 -6.85 1.63 -0.26
N VAL A 79 -7.98 1.20 0.29
CA VAL A 79 -9.29 1.79 0.00
C VAL A 79 -9.52 2.91 1.00
N THR A 80 -9.74 4.12 0.52
CA THR A 80 -10.05 5.28 1.35
C THR A 80 -11.50 5.66 1.21
N SER A 81 -12.13 6.05 2.30
CA SER A 81 -13.52 6.50 2.34
C SER A 81 -13.63 7.75 3.19
N TYR A 82 -14.59 8.60 2.84
CA TYR A 82 -14.70 9.95 3.38
C TYR A 82 -16.05 10.16 4.06
N GLY A 83 -16.10 11.20 4.89
CA GLY A 83 -17.32 11.68 5.53
C GLY A 83 -17.24 11.61 7.05
N THR A 84 -17.62 12.71 7.69
CA THR A 84 -17.69 12.82 9.15
C THR A 84 -18.79 11.93 9.74
N TYR A 85 -19.78 11.51 8.93
CA TYR A 85 -20.85 10.61 9.35
C TYR A 85 -20.31 9.25 9.84
N CYS A 86 -19.39 8.63 9.11
CA CYS A 86 -18.79 7.35 9.50
C CYS A 86 -17.48 7.49 10.28
N TYR A 87 -16.75 8.59 10.08
CA TYR A 87 -15.35 8.71 10.53
C TYR A 87 -15.11 9.89 11.49
N GLY A 88 -16.19 10.48 12.03
CA GLY A 88 -16.12 11.58 12.99
C GLY A 88 -15.24 12.74 12.53
N MET A 89 -14.50 13.34 13.45
CA MET A 89 -13.63 14.50 13.16
C MET A 89 -12.42 14.17 12.29
N THR A 90 -12.07 12.89 12.11
CA THR A 90 -11.04 12.51 11.14
C THR A 90 -11.55 12.73 9.71
N GLY A 91 -12.86 12.57 9.47
CA GLY A 91 -13.47 12.71 8.14
C GLY A 91 -13.04 11.65 7.13
N GLN A 92 -12.20 10.70 7.53
CA GLN A 92 -11.63 9.66 6.68
C GLN A 92 -11.51 8.32 7.42
N GLY A 93 -11.81 7.24 6.71
CA GLY A 93 -11.44 5.88 7.09
C GLY A 93 -10.67 5.19 5.97
N TYR A 94 -10.02 4.10 6.32
CA TYR A 94 -9.22 3.31 5.39
C TYR A 94 -9.44 1.81 5.59
N ALA A 95 -9.14 1.04 4.54
CA ALA A 95 -8.92 -0.39 4.60
C ALA A 95 -7.63 -0.74 3.85
N LEU A 96 -6.67 -1.33 4.56
CA LEU A 96 -5.46 -1.93 3.98
C LEU A 96 -5.77 -3.37 3.57
N LEU A 97 -5.53 -3.67 2.30
CA LEU A 97 -5.81 -4.96 1.70
C LEU A 97 -4.53 -5.55 1.11
N SER A 98 -4.34 -6.86 1.24
CA SER A 98 -3.23 -7.60 0.65
C SER A 98 -3.73 -8.62 -0.35
N LYS A 99 -3.11 -8.66 -1.53
CA LYS A 99 -3.39 -9.69 -2.53
C LYS A 99 -2.77 -11.02 -2.09
N GLN A 100 -3.60 -12.04 -2.00
CA GLN A 100 -3.22 -13.36 -1.54
C GLN A 100 -2.69 -14.22 -2.71
N PRO A 101 -1.93 -15.30 -2.43
CA PRO A 101 -1.42 -16.21 -3.47
C PRO A 101 -2.49 -16.81 -4.38
N ASN A 102 -3.72 -16.98 -3.89
CA ASN A 102 -4.86 -17.47 -4.66
C ASN A 102 -5.54 -16.39 -5.53
N GLY A 103 -4.99 -15.17 -5.57
CA GLY A 103 -5.53 -14.04 -6.32
C GLY A 103 -6.64 -13.26 -5.61
N GLY A 104 -7.14 -13.74 -4.47
CA GLY A 104 -8.11 -13.03 -3.64
C GLY A 104 -7.49 -11.88 -2.84
N TRP A 105 -8.33 -11.03 -2.26
CA TRP A 105 -7.91 -9.92 -1.39
C TRP A 105 -8.30 -10.20 0.05
N ARG A 106 -7.38 -9.93 0.98
CA ARG A 106 -7.62 -10.04 2.43
C ARG A 106 -7.45 -8.68 3.08
N MET A 107 -8.39 -8.30 3.94
CA MET A 107 -8.23 -7.13 4.80
C MET A 107 -7.19 -7.42 5.88
N MET A 108 -6.17 -6.56 5.93
CA MET A 108 -5.04 -6.67 6.84
C MET A 108 -5.22 -5.78 8.07
N ASP A 109 -5.78 -4.58 7.84
CA ASP A 109 -6.06 -3.57 8.84
C ASP A 109 -7.08 -2.57 8.29
N GLY A 110 -7.76 -1.82 9.16
CA GLY A 110 -8.72 -0.81 8.73
C GLY A 110 -9.45 -0.14 9.89
N GLY A 111 -9.99 1.05 9.62
CA GLY A 111 -10.70 1.83 10.61
C GLY A 111 -10.75 3.32 10.26
N GLN A 112 -11.16 4.13 11.23
CA GLN A 112 -11.07 5.59 11.15
C GLN A 112 -9.59 6.01 11.23
N GLY A 113 -9.12 6.78 10.26
CA GLY A 113 -7.72 7.21 10.24
C GLY A 113 -7.17 7.52 8.85
N ILE A 114 -5.98 8.11 8.84
CA ILE A 114 -5.18 8.38 7.64
C ILE A 114 -3.89 7.55 7.77
N PRO A 115 -3.75 6.43 7.03
CA PRO A 115 -2.61 5.55 7.20
C PRO A 115 -1.35 6.12 6.51
N GLU A 116 -0.27 6.25 7.26
CA GLU A 116 1.07 6.56 6.76
C GLU A 116 1.98 5.33 6.94
N PHE A 117 2.49 4.79 5.84
CA PHE A 117 3.41 3.66 5.84
C PHE A 117 4.84 4.12 6.15
N LEU A 118 5.39 3.64 7.27
CA LEU A 118 6.71 4.01 7.74
C LEU A 118 7.80 3.09 7.14
N ALA A 119 9.05 3.56 7.20
CA ALA A 119 10.20 2.76 6.76
C ALA A 119 10.53 1.58 7.69
N THR A 120 10.12 1.66 8.96
CA THR A 120 10.28 0.56 9.92
C THR A 120 9.32 -0.57 9.59
N LYS A 121 9.72 -1.81 9.86
CA LYS A 121 8.96 -3.01 9.48
C LYS A 121 8.71 -3.95 10.67
N GLY A 122 7.58 -4.65 10.61
CA GLY A 122 7.24 -5.78 11.45
C GLY A 122 7.58 -7.12 10.80
N ALA A 123 6.85 -8.17 11.21
CA ALA A 123 7.07 -9.51 10.68
C ALA A 123 6.78 -9.57 9.16
N GLY A 124 7.48 -10.43 8.42
CA GLY A 124 7.22 -10.66 7.00
C GLY A 124 7.41 -9.43 6.09
N GLY A 125 8.19 -8.43 6.53
CA GLY A 125 8.51 -7.25 5.72
C GLY A 125 7.44 -6.16 5.71
N TRP A 126 6.33 -6.36 6.44
CA TRP A 126 5.22 -5.41 6.53
C TRP A 126 5.66 -4.08 7.17
N PRO A 127 5.38 -2.92 6.55
CA PRO A 127 5.68 -1.63 7.16
C PRO A 127 4.87 -1.41 8.44
N ASP A 128 5.46 -0.73 9.40
CA ASP A 128 4.70 -0.09 10.48
C ASP A 128 3.79 0.99 9.88
N ILE A 129 2.63 1.22 10.48
CA ILE A 129 1.65 2.21 10.00
C ILE A 129 1.38 3.21 11.11
N SER A 130 1.62 4.50 10.85
CA SER A 130 1.11 5.58 11.70
C SER A 130 -0.32 5.89 11.28
N ILE A 131 -1.27 5.83 12.21
CA ILE A 131 -2.69 6.11 11.92
C ILE A 131 -3.00 7.54 12.34
N GLY A 132 -2.97 8.45 11.36
CA GLY A 132 -3.23 9.87 11.57
C GLY A 132 -4.70 10.20 11.81
N GLY A 133 -4.93 11.46 12.18
CA GLY A 133 -6.23 12.05 12.47
C GLY A 133 -6.05 13.39 13.18
N PRO A 134 -7.08 13.94 13.82
CA PRO A 134 -6.94 15.12 14.66
C PRO A 134 -5.99 14.85 15.84
N GLY A 135 -5.12 15.80 16.16
CA GLY A 135 -4.21 15.75 17.31
C GLY A 135 -2.73 15.66 16.96
N PHE A 136 -1.92 15.28 17.96
CA PHE A 136 -0.45 15.35 17.91
C PHE A 136 0.23 14.13 18.56
N CYS A 137 -0.46 12.99 18.61
CA CYS A 137 0.12 11.75 19.11
C CYS A 137 -0.64 10.55 18.56
N PHE A 138 -0.09 9.93 17.52
CA PHE A 138 -0.78 8.92 16.72
C PHE A 138 -0.29 7.52 17.07
N PRO A 139 -1.18 6.51 17.10
CA PRO A 139 -0.76 5.13 17.25
C PRO A 139 0.02 4.69 16.02
N VAL A 140 1.11 3.99 16.27
CA VAL A 140 1.83 3.21 15.27
C VAL A 140 1.47 1.76 15.49
N VAL A 141 0.85 1.14 14.49
CA VAL A 141 0.57 -0.29 14.50
C VAL A 141 1.67 -1.05 13.75
N ARG A 142 1.97 -2.25 14.23
CA ARG A 142 2.97 -3.16 13.63
C ARG A 142 2.35 -4.51 13.39
N TRP A 143 2.62 -5.09 12.21
CA TRP A 143 2.27 -6.47 11.93
C TRP A 143 3.09 -7.43 12.80
N ASN A 144 2.41 -8.22 13.63
CA ASN A 144 3.04 -9.17 14.54
C ASN A 144 3.15 -10.60 13.97
N GLY A 145 2.78 -10.81 12.69
CA GLY A 145 2.67 -12.13 12.07
C GLY A 145 1.22 -12.62 11.92
N LYS A 146 0.29 -12.03 12.65
CA LYS A 146 -1.14 -12.38 12.68
C LYS A 146 -2.06 -11.20 12.44
N GLU A 147 -1.76 -10.06 13.05
CA GLU A 147 -2.55 -8.83 12.96
C GLU A 147 -1.67 -7.59 13.13
N TYR A 148 -2.20 -6.42 12.73
CA TYR A 148 -1.63 -5.14 13.11
C TYR A 148 -2.04 -4.80 14.56
N ALA A 149 -1.06 -4.70 15.44
CA ALA A 149 -1.28 -4.35 16.85
C ALA A 149 -0.56 -3.04 17.19
N ILE A 150 -1.11 -2.28 18.14
CA ILE A 150 -0.47 -1.06 18.64
C ILE A 150 0.93 -1.41 19.15
N HIS A 151 1.93 -0.75 18.59
CA HIS A 151 3.33 -0.97 18.90
C HIS A 151 3.93 0.19 19.70
N ARG A 152 3.61 1.43 19.30
CA ARG A 152 4.05 2.66 19.99
C ARG A 152 3.11 3.82 19.62
N HIS A 153 3.36 4.99 20.18
CA HIS A 153 2.77 6.24 19.70
C HIS A 153 3.86 7.21 19.28
N GLN A 154 3.61 7.98 18.23
CA GLN A 154 4.53 8.99 17.75
C GLN A 154 3.83 10.22 17.15
N TYR A 155 4.59 11.30 17.03
CA TYR A 155 4.25 12.47 16.22
C TYR A 155 5.52 12.97 15.54
N GLU A 156 5.49 13.12 14.21
CA GLU A 156 6.67 13.49 13.40
C GLU A 156 7.90 12.62 13.70
N GLY A 157 7.68 11.31 13.88
CA GLY A 157 8.72 10.34 14.19
C GLY A 157 9.24 10.37 15.64
N LYS A 158 8.76 11.27 16.50
CA LYS A 158 9.15 11.35 17.91
C LYS A 158 8.14 10.63 18.79
N ALA A 159 8.62 9.90 19.80
CA ALA A 159 7.76 9.22 20.76
C ALA A 159 6.87 10.24 21.51
N CYS A 160 5.62 9.87 21.73
CA CYS A 160 4.65 10.68 22.47
C CYS A 160 3.77 9.79 23.37
N ARG A 161 2.96 10.42 24.23
CA ARG A 161 1.96 9.74 25.05
C ARG A 161 0.59 10.34 24.76
N PRO A 162 -0.41 9.53 24.37
CA PRO A 162 -1.75 10.05 24.19
C PRO A 162 -2.29 10.54 25.54
N ASN A 163 -3.00 11.67 25.51
CA ASN A 163 -3.76 12.11 26.67
C ASN A 163 -4.86 11.07 26.92
N ARG A 164 -5.00 10.62 28.18
CA ARG A 164 -6.08 9.71 28.59
C ARG A 164 -7.43 10.41 28.56
#